data_AF-A0A2V9XYK1-F1
#
_entry.id   AF-A0A2V9XYK1-F1
#
_cell.length_a   1.000
_cell.length_b   1.000
_cell.length_c   1.000
_cell.angle_alpha   90.00
_cell.angle_beta   90.00
_cell.angle_gamma   90.00
#
_symmetry.space_group_name_H-M   'P 1'
#
loop_
_entity.id
_entity.type
_entity.pdbx_description
1 polymer ?
#
loop_
_entity_poly.entity_id
_entity_poly.type
_entity_poly.pdbx_seq_one_letter_code
_entity_poly.pdbx_strand_id
1 'polypeptide(L)'
;MPLVTYEQTRPWANAIAHEVQMKMMPPWFADSRFGHFANDPSLTEQQISMISAWVAAGAPAGKSLDAPPAKEWAKGWNINQPDLVVRMPKSVQIPARGEVEYTYEIVATHFTEDRWIQMSEFRPGSPAHVHHAVVYIRPPDSPWLRHAPIGEPFTASTLKDPAEQRQAHETTSDLLLVYAPGSSPDQWPDGMAKFVPAGSDLVFQMHYTTNGTAAEDQTGIGIVFAKAPPKQRVITLQLNNHALIIPPGADDFRVEVQGTLPNDATLLSLFPHMHLRGKRFEYDIVHDDRSVEVLLRVNYHFHWQLSYRLAEPRLLKAGTKLRAIAWYDNSKNNPHNPDPTKTVTWGDQTSDEMMVGFFDVAVPAGMDKWKFFERNGGPQSP
;
A
#
# COMPACT_ATOMS: atom_id res chain seq x y z
N MET A 1 9.13 16.14 15.07
CA MET A 1 9.45 16.47 16.48
C MET A 1 9.07 15.28 17.33
N PRO A 2 9.95 14.75 18.20
CA PRO A 2 9.60 13.63 19.07
C PRO A 2 8.67 14.08 20.21
N LEU A 3 7.64 13.29 20.52
CA LEU A 3 6.70 13.49 21.65
C LEU A 3 6.88 12.35 22.66
N VAL A 4 8.12 12.10 23.09
CA VAL A 4 8.49 10.91 23.88
C VAL A 4 8.57 11.21 25.37
N THR A 5 8.98 12.43 25.76
CA THR A 5 9.03 12.86 27.17
C THR A 5 7.91 13.84 27.50
N TYR A 6 7.61 14.01 28.80
CA TYR A 6 6.64 14.99 29.25
C TYR A 6 7.00 16.42 28.81
N GLU A 7 8.28 16.79 28.91
CA GLU A 7 8.78 18.12 28.52
C GLU A 7 8.60 18.37 27.02
N GLN A 8 8.72 17.32 26.20
CA GLN A 8 8.46 17.39 24.77
C GLN A 8 6.97 17.50 24.45
N THR A 9 6.12 16.79 25.19
CA THR A 9 4.68 16.69 24.92
C THR A 9 3.88 17.88 25.46
N ARG A 10 4.20 18.37 26.66
CA ARG A 10 3.45 19.42 27.36
C ARG A 10 3.22 20.70 26.53
N PRO A 11 4.22 21.24 25.79
CA PRO A 11 4.00 22.44 24.97
C PRO A 11 2.94 22.26 23.88
N TRP A 12 2.67 21.02 23.46
CA TRP A 12 1.71 20.66 22.42
C TRP A 12 0.37 20.20 22.97
N ALA A 13 0.16 20.21 24.28
CA ALA A 13 -1.04 19.67 24.93
C ALA A 13 -2.35 20.15 24.26
N ASN A 14 -2.50 21.46 24.03
CA ASN A 14 -3.70 22.01 23.39
C ASN A 14 -3.87 21.52 21.94
N ALA A 15 -2.78 21.45 21.17
CA ALA A 15 -2.82 20.94 19.81
C ALA A 15 -3.18 19.44 19.80
N ILE A 16 -2.57 18.65 20.68
CA ILE A 16 -2.88 17.22 20.84
C ILE A 16 -4.36 17.03 21.15
N ALA A 17 -4.91 17.76 22.14
CA ALA A 17 -6.34 17.69 22.47
C ALA A 17 -7.23 18.05 21.27
N HIS A 18 -6.88 19.09 20.52
CA HIS A 18 -7.61 19.47 19.31
C HIS A 18 -7.60 18.37 18.25
N GLU A 19 -6.41 17.83 17.92
CA GLU A 19 -6.25 16.78 16.89
C GLU A 19 -6.99 15.49 17.25
N VAL A 20 -6.96 15.06 18.52
CA VAL A 20 -7.68 13.85 18.95
C VAL A 20 -9.20 14.07 19.02
N GLN A 21 -9.67 15.28 19.38
CA GLN A 21 -11.09 15.62 19.36
C GLN A 21 -11.64 15.67 17.93
N MET A 22 -10.85 16.19 16.99
CA MET A 22 -11.16 16.19 15.56
C MET A 22 -10.98 14.82 14.90
N LYS A 23 -10.51 13.81 15.65
CA LYS A 23 -10.18 12.45 15.15
C LYS A 23 -9.22 12.45 13.96
N MET A 24 -8.35 13.47 13.90
CA MET A 24 -7.29 13.56 12.89
C MET A 24 -6.07 12.71 13.29
N MET A 25 -5.88 12.49 14.59
CA MET A 25 -4.79 11.70 15.15
C MET A 25 -5.32 10.64 16.16
N PRO A 26 -4.80 9.40 16.11
CA PRO A 26 -3.95 8.86 15.05
C PRO A 26 -4.66 8.85 13.68
N PRO A 27 -3.94 9.03 12.56
CA PRO A 27 -4.55 9.05 11.24
C PRO A 27 -5.26 7.73 10.96
N TRP A 28 -6.57 7.81 10.79
CA TRP A 28 -7.41 6.69 10.42
C TRP A 28 -8.64 7.22 9.70
N PHE A 29 -8.83 6.81 8.46
CA PHE A 29 -9.79 7.44 7.57
C PHE A 29 -10.98 6.57 7.22
N ALA A 30 -11.03 5.34 7.75
CA ALA A 30 -12.16 4.46 7.56
C ALA A 30 -13.39 4.97 8.32
N ASP A 31 -14.53 4.93 7.65
CA ASP A 31 -15.83 5.11 8.27
C ASP A 31 -16.12 3.93 9.20
N SER A 32 -16.19 4.20 10.51
CA SER A 32 -16.34 3.18 11.56
C SER A 32 -17.61 2.34 11.47
N ARG A 33 -18.56 2.71 10.60
CA ARG A 33 -19.80 1.95 10.37
C ARG A 33 -19.60 0.74 9.45
N PHE A 34 -18.50 0.70 8.70
CA PHE A 34 -18.25 -0.32 7.68
C PHE A 34 -16.91 -1.01 7.92
N GLY A 35 -16.94 -2.34 7.88
CA GLY A 35 -15.78 -3.16 8.20
C GLY A 35 -15.34 -3.03 9.66
N HIS A 36 -14.48 -3.95 10.07
CA HIS A 36 -13.77 -3.89 11.35
C HIS A 36 -12.34 -4.35 11.11
N PHE A 37 -11.37 -3.57 11.57
CA PHE A 37 -9.98 -3.74 11.19
C PHE A 37 -9.10 -3.95 12.41
N ALA A 38 -8.23 -4.96 12.36
CA ALA A 38 -7.33 -5.32 13.45
C ALA A 38 -6.29 -4.23 13.74
N ASN A 39 -6.02 -3.37 12.75
CA ASN A 39 -5.00 -2.34 12.80
C ASN A 39 -5.58 -0.92 12.93
N ASP A 40 -6.85 -0.78 13.33
CA ASP A 40 -7.47 0.50 13.63
C ASP A 40 -6.81 1.15 14.87
N PRO A 41 -6.08 2.28 14.73
CA PRO A 41 -5.42 2.95 15.84
C PRO A 41 -6.31 4.00 16.52
N SER A 42 -7.58 4.11 16.13
CA SER A 42 -8.48 5.16 16.61
C SER A 42 -8.65 5.13 18.12
N LEU A 43 -8.71 6.32 18.70
CA LEU A 43 -8.98 6.48 20.13
C LEU A 43 -10.47 6.33 20.40
N THR A 44 -10.78 5.60 21.47
CA THR A 44 -12.14 5.55 22.05
C THR A 44 -12.53 6.92 22.61
N GLU A 45 -13.83 7.18 22.76
CA GLU A 45 -14.31 8.42 23.37
C GLU A 45 -13.78 8.62 24.79
N GLN A 46 -13.62 7.53 25.55
CA GLN A 46 -13.04 7.57 26.89
C GLN A 46 -11.57 8.02 26.85
N GLN A 47 -10.77 7.52 25.89
CA GLN A 47 -9.37 7.93 25.73
C GLN A 47 -9.28 9.41 25.30
N ILE A 48 -10.12 9.85 24.37
CA ILE A 48 -10.19 11.26 23.94
C ILE A 48 -10.57 12.16 25.11
N SER A 49 -11.58 11.76 25.90
CA SER A 49 -12.02 12.48 27.09
C SER A 49 -10.91 12.57 28.14
N MET A 50 -10.19 11.46 28.36
CA MET A 50 -9.06 11.42 29.30
C MET A 50 -7.94 12.39 28.90
N ILE A 51 -7.55 12.41 27.62
CA ILE A 51 -6.55 13.36 27.10
C ILE A 51 -7.06 14.80 27.28
N SER A 52 -8.31 15.06 26.88
CA SER A 52 -8.91 16.40 26.97
C SER A 52 -8.98 16.90 28.42
N ALA A 53 -9.35 16.04 29.36
CA ALA A 53 -9.40 16.37 30.78
C ALA A 53 -8.01 16.68 31.35
N TRP A 54 -6.99 15.89 30.97
CA TRP A 54 -5.61 16.17 31.35
C TRP A 54 -5.13 17.54 30.84
N VAL A 55 -5.43 17.89 29.59
CA VAL A 55 -5.10 19.20 29.02
C VAL A 55 -5.85 20.33 29.73
N ALA A 56 -7.15 20.16 29.99
CA ALA A 56 -7.97 21.14 30.70
C ALA A 56 -7.47 21.40 32.14
N ALA A 57 -6.88 20.40 32.79
CA ALA A 57 -6.24 20.53 34.09
C ALA A 57 -4.86 21.23 34.06
N GLY A 58 -4.43 21.75 32.90
CA GLY A 58 -3.13 22.39 32.71
C GLY A 58 -2.00 21.41 32.38
N ALA A 59 -2.35 20.22 31.88
CA ALA A 59 -1.42 19.16 31.50
C ALA A 59 -0.44 18.78 32.62
N PRO A 60 -0.91 18.49 33.86
CA PRO A 60 -0.02 18.23 34.98
C PRO A 60 0.85 17.00 34.74
N ALA A 61 2.10 17.05 35.20
CA ALA A 61 2.97 15.88 35.21
C ALA A 61 2.44 14.82 36.20
N GLY A 62 2.50 13.55 35.82
CA GLY A 62 2.32 12.43 36.75
C GLY A 62 3.51 12.33 37.72
N LYS A 63 3.43 11.41 38.69
CA LYS A 63 4.58 11.11 39.55
C LYS A 63 5.65 10.42 38.73
N SER A 64 6.91 10.86 38.86
CA SER A 64 8.03 10.28 38.12
C SER A 64 8.23 8.78 38.37
N LEU A 65 7.90 8.31 39.58
CA LEU A 65 7.97 6.89 39.96
C LEU A 65 6.90 6.02 39.28
N ASP A 66 5.81 6.63 38.80
CA ASP A 66 4.73 5.93 38.09
C ASP A 66 4.93 5.96 36.57
N ALA A 67 5.99 6.62 36.08
CA ALA A 67 6.26 6.72 34.65
C ALA A 67 6.60 5.34 34.06
N PRO A 68 6.00 4.95 32.93
CA PRO A 68 6.38 3.71 32.26
C PRO A 68 7.85 3.81 31.80
N PRO A 69 8.54 2.66 31.65
CA PRO A 69 9.87 2.65 31.06
C PRO A 69 9.84 3.30 29.68
N ALA A 70 10.93 3.99 29.33
CA ALA A 70 11.05 4.64 28.02
C ALA A 70 10.82 3.62 26.91
N LYS A 71 9.96 3.96 25.95
CA LYS A 71 9.70 3.08 24.81
C LYS A 71 10.96 2.95 23.97
N GLU A 72 11.47 1.72 23.87
CA GLU A 72 12.54 1.39 22.93
C GLU A 72 11.93 1.07 21.57
N TRP A 73 12.27 1.87 20.57
CA TRP A 73 11.87 1.62 19.19
C TRP A 73 12.86 0.67 18.53
N ALA A 74 12.35 -0.21 17.66
CA ALA A 74 13.20 -1.10 16.88
C ALA A 74 14.19 -0.26 16.05
N LYS A 75 15.49 -0.50 16.23
CA LYS A 75 16.56 0.14 15.44
C LYS A 75 16.75 -0.51 14.07
N GLY A 76 16.13 -1.67 13.85
CA GLY A 76 16.31 -2.53 12.69
C GLY A 76 15.00 -2.81 11.97
N TRP A 77 14.57 -4.05 12.04
CA TRP A 77 13.32 -4.58 11.49
C TRP A 77 12.25 -4.58 12.58
N ASN A 78 11.00 -4.29 12.20
CA ASN A 78 9.80 -4.42 13.02
C ASN A 78 9.20 -5.84 12.95
N ILE A 79 9.65 -6.66 12.01
CA ILE A 79 9.41 -8.11 12.01
C ILE A 79 10.43 -8.84 12.88
N ASN A 80 10.16 -10.12 13.15
CA ASN A 80 11.17 -11.04 13.67
C ASN A 80 12.46 -10.95 12.83
N GLN A 81 13.61 -11.27 13.41
CA GLN A 81 14.88 -11.25 12.69
C GLN A 81 14.72 -11.88 11.30
N PRO A 82 14.93 -11.13 10.21
CA PRO A 82 14.73 -11.67 8.87
C PRO A 82 15.64 -12.86 8.62
N ASP A 83 15.07 -13.91 8.04
CA ASP A 83 15.83 -15.06 7.53
C ASP A 83 16.66 -14.66 6.30
N LEU A 84 16.16 -13.66 5.56
CA LEU A 84 16.82 -13.09 4.39
C LEU A 84 16.55 -11.60 4.29
N VAL A 85 17.55 -10.85 3.84
CA VAL A 85 17.40 -9.46 3.40
C VAL A 85 17.73 -9.39 1.92
N VAL A 86 16.74 -9.03 1.10
CA VAL A 86 16.94 -8.73 -0.33
C VAL A 86 17.07 -7.22 -0.47
N ARG A 87 18.21 -6.74 -0.98
CA ARG A 87 18.52 -5.32 -1.09
C ARG A 87 18.82 -4.96 -2.54
N MET A 88 18.41 -3.76 -2.95
CA MET A 88 18.84 -3.16 -4.21
C MET A 88 20.37 -3.16 -4.30
N PRO A 89 20.99 -3.84 -5.28
CA PRO A 89 22.44 -3.91 -5.39
C PRO A 89 23.11 -2.54 -5.62
N LYS A 90 22.44 -1.58 -6.26
CA LYS A 90 22.99 -0.23 -6.48
C LYS A 90 22.14 0.84 -5.79
N SER A 91 22.76 1.98 -5.45
CA SER A 91 22.02 3.13 -4.97
C SER A 91 21.41 3.91 -6.13
N VAL A 92 20.19 4.37 -5.95
CA VAL A 92 19.50 5.29 -6.86
C VAL A 92 19.77 6.71 -6.39
N GLN A 93 20.22 7.57 -7.30
CA GLN A 93 20.45 8.99 -7.03
C GLN A 93 19.14 9.76 -7.19
N ILE A 94 18.78 10.55 -6.17
CA ILE A 94 17.55 11.32 -6.12
C ILE A 94 17.91 12.81 -6.14
N PRO A 95 17.46 13.57 -7.15
CA PRO A 95 17.77 15.00 -7.23
C PRO A 95 17.05 15.79 -6.13
N ALA A 96 17.54 16.98 -5.84
CA ALA A 96 16.91 17.85 -4.84
C ALA A 96 15.54 18.38 -5.26
N ARG A 97 15.29 18.50 -6.57
CA ARG A 97 14.09 19.09 -7.18
C ARG A 97 13.79 18.43 -8.51
N GLY A 98 12.55 18.58 -8.97
CA GLY A 98 12.07 18.04 -10.24
C GLY A 98 11.32 16.73 -10.05
N GLU A 99 10.76 16.26 -11.14
CA GLU A 99 10.09 14.95 -11.21
C GLU A 99 11.14 13.85 -11.34
N VAL A 100 10.86 12.72 -10.72
CA VAL A 100 11.65 11.49 -10.85
C VAL A 100 10.74 10.46 -11.49
N GLU A 101 11.10 10.01 -12.69
CA GLU A 101 10.39 8.91 -13.34
C GLU A 101 10.43 7.67 -12.43
N TYR A 102 9.44 6.78 -12.54
CA TYR A 102 9.45 5.53 -11.79
C TYR A 102 10.74 4.76 -12.07
N THR A 103 11.43 4.43 -11.00
CA THR A 103 12.67 3.68 -11.06
C THR A 103 12.38 2.22 -10.77
N TYR A 104 12.91 1.35 -11.60
CA TYR A 104 12.80 -0.09 -11.48
C TYR A 104 14.16 -0.68 -11.16
N GLU A 105 14.18 -1.69 -10.30
CA GLU A 105 15.38 -2.50 -10.09
C GLU A 105 14.99 -3.97 -9.94
N ILE A 106 15.60 -4.82 -10.77
CA ILE A 106 15.39 -6.26 -10.73
C ILE A 106 16.49 -6.87 -9.87
N VAL A 107 16.09 -7.53 -8.78
CA VAL A 107 17.00 -8.15 -7.81
C VAL A 107 16.77 -9.66 -7.79
N ALA A 108 17.79 -10.42 -8.20
CA ALA A 108 17.74 -11.87 -8.17
C ALA A 108 17.66 -12.40 -6.73
N THR A 109 16.70 -13.30 -6.48
CA THR A 109 16.56 -13.92 -5.15
C THR A 109 17.57 -15.04 -4.92
N HIS A 110 18.07 -15.64 -6.01
CA HIS A 110 18.89 -16.86 -6.01
C HIS A 110 18.24 -18.06 -5.29
N PHE A 111 16.91 -18.09 -5.19
CA PHE A 111 16.20 -19.24 -4.62
C PHE A 111 16.40 -20.48 -5.48
N THR A 112 16.98 -21.53 -4.91
CA THR A 112 17.16 -22.83 -5.57
C THR A 112 15.95 -23.76 -5.43
N GLU A 113 15.00 -23.38 -4.57
CA GLU A 113 13.76 -24.08 -4.31
C GLU A 113 12.65 -23.06 -4.03
N ASP A 114 11.40 -23.48 -4.17
CA ASP A 114 10.26 -22.62 -3.90
C ASP A 114 10.26 -22.13 -2.45
N ARG A 115 9.87 -20.87 -2.24
CA ARG A 115 9.85 -20.24 -0.92
C ARG A 115 8.45 -19.75 -0.57
N TRP A 116 8.10 -19.92 0.71
CA TRP A 116 6.88 -19.38 1.32
C TRP A 116 7.26 -18.26 2.27
N ILE A 117 6.84 -17.04 1.97
CA ILE A 117 7.12 -15.84 2.77
C ILE A 117 5.93 -15.55 3.67
N GLN A 118 6.12 -15.69 4.99
CA GLN A 118 5.07 -15.44 5.99
C GLN A 118 5.07 -13.99 6.47
N MET A 119 6.24 -13.34 6.50
CA MET A 119 6.36 -11.93 6.84
C MET A 119 7.28 -11.22 5.88
N SER A 120 6.95 -9.97 5.56
CA SER A 120 7.83 -9.09 4.80
C SER A 120 7.75 -7.66 5.29
N GLU A 121 8.90 -7.01 5.38
CA GLU A 121 9.01 -5.61 5.74
C GLU A 121 9.85 -4.87 4.71
N PHE A 122 9.31 -3.78 4.18
CA PHE A 122 10.03 -2.89 3.29
C PHE A 122 10.74 -1.79 4.10
N ARG A 123 12.05 -1.62 3.88
CA ARG A 123 12.87 -0.59 4.54
C ARG A 123 13.50 0.33 3.50
N PRO A 124 12.94 1.54 3.31
CA PRO A 124 13.56 2.51 2.41
C PRO A 124 14.93 2.94 2.95
N GLY A 125 15.91 3.10 2.05
CA GLY A 125 17.21 3.69 2.36
C GLY A 125 17.10 5.20 2.60
N SER A 126 16.21 5.87 1.87
CA SER A 126 15.79 7.25 2.07
C SER A 126 14.28 7.37 2.34
N PRO A 127 13.83 7.18 3.59
CA PRO A 127 12.41 7.27 3.95
C PRO A 127 11.76 8.62 3.63
N ALA A 128 12.56 9.70 3.55
CA ALA A 128 12.08 11.04 3.25
C ALA A 128 11.80 11.29 1.75
N HIS A 129 12.22 10.37 0.88
CA HIS A 129 12.10 10.50 -0.57
C HIS A 129 11.32 9.36 -1.20
N VAL A 130 11.25 8.17 -0.59
CA VAL A 130 10.41 7.08 -1.08
C VAL A 130 8.94 7.37 -0.74
N HIS A 131 8.17 7.71 -1.78
CA HIS A 131 6.76 8.05 -1.63
C HIS A 131 5.86 6.81 -1.66
N HIS A 132 6.14 5.87 -2.55
CA HIS A 132 5.61 4.51 -2.46
C HIS A 132 6.50 3.54 -3.23
N ALA A 133 6.29 2.25 -3.03
CA ALA A 133 6.92 1.21 -3.82
C ALA A 133 6.01 -0.01 -3.96
N VAL A 134 6.17 -0.72 -5.07
CA VAL A 134 5.57 -2.05 -5.26
C VAL A 134 6.68 -3.03 -5.54
N VAL A 135 6.64 -4.18 -4.86
CA VAL A 135 7.61 -5.25 -5.08
C VAL A 135 6.90 -6.40 -5.75
N TYR A 136 7.24 -6.64 -7.01
CA TYR A 136 6.68 -7.74 -7.78
C TYR A 136 7.59 -8.98 -7.72
N ILE A 137 6.97 -10.15 -7.79
CA ILE A 137 7.60 -11.45 -7.95
C ILE A 137 7.61 -11.77 -9.44
N ARG A 138 8.79 -11.74 -10.05
CA ARG A 138 8.98 -12.07 -11.46
C ARG A 138 9.49 -13.51 -11.57
N PRO A 139 8.66 -14.49 -12.00
CA PRO A 139 9.11 -15.87 -12.15
C PRO A 139 10.13 -16.02 -13.30
N PRO A 140 10.96 -17.09 -13.31
CA PRO A 140 12.04 -17.29 -14.29
C PRO A 140 11.63 -17.12 -15.75
N ASP A 141 10.44 -17.60 -16.12
CA ASP A 141 9.95 -17.60 -17.49
C ASP A 141 9.08 -16.39 -17.84
N SER A 142 9.01 -15.38 -16.96
CA SER A 142 8.19 -14.19 -17.19
C SER A 142 8.60 -13.47 -18.48
N PRO A 143 7.64 -13.08 -19.36
CA PRO A 143 7.94 -12.21 -20.50
C PRO A 143 8.15 -10.75 -20.06
N TRP A 144 7.69 -10.37 -18.87
CA TRP A 144 7.74 -9.00 -18.38
C TRP A 144 9.15 -8.55 -18.04
N LEU A 145 9.59 -7.42 -18.60
CA LEU A 145 10.93 -6.84 -18.39
C LEU A 145 12.07 -7.82 -18.74
N ARG A 146 11.86 -8.70 -19.72
CA ARG A 146 12.80 -9.78 -20.07
C ARG A 146 14.17 -9.25 -20.48
N HIS A 147 14.23 -8.11 -21.16
CA HIS A 147 15.48 -7.51 -21.63
C HIS A 147 15.95 -6.32 -20.78
N ALA A 148 15.25 -6.02 -19.69
CA ALA A 148 15.66 -4.98 -18.75
C ALA A 148 16.92 -5.37 -17.97
N PRO A 149 17.75 -4.41 -17.56
CA PRO A 149 18.98 -4.70 -16.82
C PRO A 149 18.68 -5.30 -15.44
N ILE A 150 19.43 -6.35 -15.08
CA ILE A 150 19.33 -7.00 -13.77
C ILE A 150 20.39 -6.39 -12.84
N GLY A 151 19.97 -6.00 -11.63
CA GLY A 151 20.84 -5.41 -10.61
C GLY A 151 21.33 -3.99 -10.94
N GLU A 152 20.66 -3.30 -11.84
CA GLU A 152 20.89 -1.88 -12.12
C GLU A 152 19.56 -1.14 -12.13
N PRO A 153 19.50 0.08 -11.57
CA PRO A 153 18.30 0.89 -11.63
C PRO A 153 18.08 1.40 -13.06
N PHE A 154 16.84 1.37 -13.51
CA PHE A 154 16.43 1.89 -14.82
C PHE A 154 15.06 2.54 -14.71
N THR A 155 14.64 3.26 -15.75
CA THR A 155 13.28 3.79 -15.87
C THR A 155 12.67 3.23 -17.14
N ALA A 156 11.34 3.32 -17.28
CA ALA A 156 10.70 2.79 -18.48
C ALA A 156 11.26 3.46 -19.74
N SER A 157 11.49 4.78 -19.71
CA SER A 157 12.02 5.53 -20.85
C SER A 157 13.43 5.13 -21.29
N THR A 158 14.22 4.45 -20.45
CA THR A 158 15.57 3.97 -20.83
C THR A 158 15.57 2.60 -21.50
N LEU A 159 14.44 1.88 -21.48
CA LEU A 159 14.29 0.61 -22.19
C LEU A 159 14.29 0.82 -23.71
N LYS A 160 14.85 -0.13 -24.45
CA LYS A 160 14.97 -0.02 -25.92
C LYS A 160 13.72 -0.44 -26.66
N ASP A 161 12.96 -1.39 -26.12
CA ASP A 161 11.75 -1.93 -26.75
C ASP A 161 10.51 -1.10 -26.32
N PRO A 162 9.83 -0.41 -27.25
CA PRO A 162 8.61 0.34 -26.94
C PRO A 162 7.49 -0.49 -26.30
N ALA A 163 7.42 -1.80 -26.57
CA ALA A 163 6.47 -2.68 -25.90
C ALA A 163 6.83 -2.85 -24.42
N GLU A 164 8.11 -3.05 -24.08
CA GLU A 164 8.58 -3.13 -22.69
C GLU A 164 8.43 -1.78 -21.98
N GLN A 165 8.66 -0.64 -22.66
CA GLN A 165 8.39 0.69 -22.10
C GLN A 165 6.94 0.81 -21.62
N ARG A 166 5.98 0.41 -22.45
CA ARG A 166 4.54 0.44 -22.09
C ARG A 166 4.21 -0.55 -20.98
N GLN A 167 4.78 -1.75 -21.05
CA GLN A 167 4.49 -2.84 -20.12
C GLN A 167 5.22 -2.69 -18.77
N ALA A 168 6.23 -1.83 -18.65
CA ALA A 168 6.90 -1.58 -17.38
C ALA A 168 5.90 -1.18 -16.27
N HIS A 169 4.81 -0.53 -16.66
CA HIS A 169 3.76 -0.03 -15.77
C HIS A 169 2.56 -0.98 -15.64
N GLU A 170 2.48 -2.01 -16.50
CA GLU A 170 1.37 -2.97 -16.54
C GLU A 170 1.90 -4.40 -16.44
N THR A 171 1.66 -5.04 -15.31
CA THR A 171 2.06 -6.44 -15.10
C THR A 171 0.97 -7.26 -14.46
N THR A 172 0.98 -8.54 -14.80
CA THR A 172 0.15 -9.57 -14.16
C THR A 172 0.94 -10.38 -13.13
N SER A 173 2.21 -10.02 -12.91
CA SER A 173 3.10 -10.65 -11.93
C SER A 173 2.50 -10.62 -10.52
N ASP A 174 2.94 -11.53 -9.65
CA ASP A 174 2.49 -11.49 -8.26
C ASP A 174 3.15 -10.35 -7.48
N LEU A 175 2.46 -9.83 -6.48
CA LEU A 175 3.01 -8.77 -5.64
C LEU A 175 3.48 -9.42 -4.34
N LEU A 176 4.72 -9.18 -3.95
CA LEU A 176 5.18 -9.52 -2.62
C LEU A 176 4.60 -8.55 -1.60
N LEU A 177 4.73 -7.24 -1.83
CA LEU A 177 4.20 -6.20 -0.96
C LEU A 177 3.98 -4.89 -1.71
N VAL A 178 3.20 -4.00 -1.08
CA VAL A 178 3.08 -2.59 -1.45
C VAL A 178 3.49 -1.77 -0.23
N TYR A 179 4.25 -0.71 -0.46
CA TYR A 179 4.73 0.20 0.59
C TYR A 179 4.29 1.62 0.30
N ALA A 180 3.80 2.30 1.33
CA ALA A 180 3.74 3.76 1.44
C ALA A 180 4.19 4.18 2.85
N PRO A 181 4.65 5.43 3.06
CA PRO A 181 5.00 5.95 4.38
C PRO A 181 3.90 5.67 5.42
N GLY A 182 4.29 5.06 6.54
CA GLY A 182 3.37 4.62 7.60
C GLY A 182 2.89 3.17 7.48
N SER A 183 3.22 2.46 6.40
CA SER A 183 2.90 1.03 6.26
C SER A 183 3.55 0.20 7.37
N SER A 184 2.77 -0.72 7.93
CA SER A 184 3.27 -1.76 8.84
C SER A 184 3.73 -2.99 8.05
N PRO A 185 4.65 -3.81 8.59
CA PRO A 185 5.05 -5.05 7.93
C PRO A 185 3.87 -5.97 7.64
N ASP A 186 3.92 -6.68 6.53
CA ASP A 186 2.99 -7.77 6.26
C ASP A 186 3.36 -8.98 7.10
N GLN A 187 2.37 -9.53 7.79
CA GLN A 187 2.53 -10.63 8.73
C GLN A 187 1.23 -11.42 8.75
N TRP A 188 1.25 -12.59 8.12
CA TRP A 188 0.09 -13.48 8.10
C TRP A 188 0.14 -14.51 9.23
N PRO A 189 -1.02 -14.98 9.74
CA PRO A 189 -1.07 -16.07 10.72
C PRO A 189 -0.39 -17.34 10.21
N ASP A 190 -0.05 -18.24 11.14
CA ASP A 190 0.47 -19.56 10.80
C ASP A 190 -0.46 -20.30 9.83
N GLY A 191 0.13 -20.85 8.77
CA GLY A 191 -0.61 -21.55 7.71
C GLY A 191 -0.98 -20.68 6.50
N MET A 192 -0.68 -19.39 6.51
CA MET A 192 -0.79 -18.46 5.37
C MET A 192 0.57 -17.87 5.01
N ALA A 193 0.90 -17.79 3.72
CA ALA A 193 2.10 -17.13 3.23
C ALA A 193 1.99 -16.77 1.74
N LYS A 194 2.82 -15.85 1.26
CA LYS A 194 3.03 -15.63 -0.18
C LYS A 194 4.01 -16.63 -0.76
N PHE A 195 3.80 -17.03 -2.00
CA PHE A 195 4.63 -18.01 -2.69
C PHE A 195 5.57 -17.34 -3.68
N VAL A 196 6.85 -17.69 -3.62
CA VAL A 196 7.88 -17.26 -4.57
C VAL A 196 8.49 -18.50 -5.22
N PRO A 197 8.26 -18.73 -6.52
CA PRO A 197 8.88 -19.84 -7.23
C PRO A 197 10.42 -19.77 -7.19
N ALA A 198 11.07 -20.93 -7.22
CA ALA A 198 12.51 -21.03 -7.40
C ALA A 198 12.98 -20.22 -8.63
N GLY A 199 14.14 -19.57 -8.51
CA GLY A 199 14.74 -18.76 -9.56
C GLY A 199 14.05 -17.43 -9.87
N SER A 200 13.01 -17.05 -9.11
CA SER A 200 12.33 -15.75 -9.32
C SER A 200 13.23 -14.56 -8.98
N ASP A 201 12.96 -13.44 -9.62
CA ASP A 201 13.49 -12.13 -9.20
C ASP A 201 12.43 -11.35 -8.42
N LEU A 202 12.88 -10.40 -7.60
CA LEU A 202 12.04 -9.34 -7.07
C LEU A 202 12.26 -8.06 -7.88
N VAL A 203 11.19 -7.49 -8.42
CA VAL A 203 11.23 -6.22 -9.14
C VAL A 203 10.73 -5.12 -8.21
N PHE A 204 11.62 -4.22 -7.83
CA PHE A 204 11.33 -3.03 -7.04
C PHE A 204 10.87 -1.95 -8.01
N GLN A 205 9.59 -1.59 -7.98
CA GLN A 205 9.04 -0.42 -8.66
C GLN A 205 8.97 0.71 -7.63
N MET A 206 9.81 1.72 -7.79
CA MET A 206 10.07 2.78 -6.82
C MET A 206 9.56 4.12 -7.32
N HIS A 207 8.73 4.78 -6.52
CA HIS A 207 8.29 6.14 -6.76
C HIS A 207 8.96 7.08 -5.75
N TYR A 208 9.83 7.95 -6.25
CA TYR A 208 10.53 8.95 -5.45
C TYR A 208 9.90 10.33 -5.61
N THR A 209 9.83 11.08 -4.51
CA THR A 209 9.45 12.50 -4.50
C THR A 209 10.60 13.35 -4.02
N THR A 210 10.84 14.48 -4.70
CA THR A 210 11.87 15.44 -4.29
C THR A 210 11.35 16.38 -3.19
N ASN A 211 12.21 16.72 -2.22
CA ASN A 211 11.82 17.51 -1.04
C ASN A 211 12.73 18.73 -0.79
N GLY A 212 13.52 19.12 -1.79
CA GLY A 212 14.47 20.22 -1.69
C GLY A 212 15.89 19.80 -1.29
N THR A 213 16.11 18.54 -0.92
CA THR A 213 17.44 17.98 -0.66
C THR A 213 17.72 16.78 -1.55
N ALA A 214 18.92 16.70 -2.12
CA ALA A 214 19.37 15.54 -2.89
C ALA A 214 19.68 14.39 -1.93
N ALA A 215 19.45 13.16 -2.36
CA ALA A 215 19.68 11.97 -1.57
C ALA A 215 20.07 10.78 -2.45
N GLU A 216 20.47 9.70 -1.81
CA GLU A 216 20.56 8.39 -2.45
C GLU A 216 19.67 7.40 -1.70
N ASP A 217 19.13 6.43 -2.42
CA ASP A 217 18.32 5.36 -1.85
C ASP A 217 18.89 4.00 -2.22
N GLN A 218 19.01 3.13 -1.22
CA GLN A 218 19.33 1.72 -1.40
C GLN A 218 18.39 0.91 -0.51
N THR A 219 17.20 0.68 -1.03
CA THR A 219 16.11 0.04 -0.30
C THR A 219 16.32 -1.48 -0.18
N GLY A 220 15.81 -2.06 0.89
CA GLY A 220 15.79 -3.51 1.07
C GLY A 220 14.51 -4.03 1.73
N ILE A 221 14.32 -5.34 1.63
CA ILE A 221 13.18 -6.07 2.16
C ILE A 221 13.69 -7.15 3.11
N GLY A 222 13.18 -7.13 4.34
CA GLY A 222 13.36 -8.23 5.29
C GLY A 222 12.28 -9.27 5.05
N ILE A 223 12.67 -10.54 4.96
CA ILE A 223 11.79 -11.68 4.70
C ILE A 223 11.92 -12.68 5.85
N VAL A 224 10.77 -13.17 6.34
CA VAL A 224 10.69 -14.33 7.23
C VAL A 224 9.90 -15.42 6.50
N PHE A 225 10.52 -16.60 6.38
CA PHE A 225 9.90 -17.74 5.71
C PHE A 225 8.91 -18.46 6.63
N ALA A 226 7.90 -19.08 6.03
CA ALA A 226 7.00 -19.97 6.75
C ALA A 226 7.79 -21.20 7.26
N LYS A 227 7.62 -21.53 8.55
CA LYS A 227 8.32 -22.65 9.19
C LYS A 227 7.86 -24.03 8.71
N ALA A 228 6.68 -24.10 8.11
CA ALA A 228 6.11 -25.30 7.53
C ALA A 228 5.34 -24.92 6.25
N PRO A 229 5.15 -25.86 5.30
CA PRO A 229 4.31 -25.61 4.13
C PRO A 229 2.92 -25.08 4.54
N PRO A 230 2.52 -23.89 4.07
CA PRO A 230 1.25 -23.29 4.46
C PRO A 230 0.09 -24.06 3.82
N LYS A 231 -1.09 -23.98 4.45
CA LYS A 231 -2.33 -24.51 3.89
C LYS A 231 -2.92 -23.57 2.85
N GLN A 232 -2.64 -22.27 3.00
CA GLN A 232 -3.17 -21.23 2.15
C GLN A 232 -2.06 -20.33 1.60
N ARG A 233 -2.17 -19.99 0.32
CA ARG A 233 -1.37 -18.95 -0.33
C ARG A 233 -2.11 -17.62 -0.23
N VAL A 234 -1.39 -16.56 0.11
CA VAL A 234 -1.88 -15.19 0.01
C VAL A 234 -1.56 -14.64 -1.39
N ILE A 235 -2.52 -13.97 -2.00
CA ILE A 235 -2.38 -13.32 -3.31
C ILE A 235 -2.95 -11.91 -3.20
N THR A 236 -2.20 -10.92 -3.68
CA THR A 236 -2.71 -9.55 -3.83
C THR A 236 -3.38 -9.41 -5.20
N LEU A 237 -4.63 -8.96 -5.19
CA LEU A 237 -5.43 -8.68 -6.36
C LEU A 237 -5.67 -7.17 -6.46
N GLN A 238 -6.09 -6.73 -7.65
CA GLN A 238 -6.31 -5.33 -7.97
C GLN A 238 -7.63 -5.14 -8.68
N LEU A 239 -8.37 -4.11 -8.28
CA LEU A 239 -9.47 -3.51 -9.00
C LEU A 239 -9.00 -2.14 -9.50
N ASN A 240 -8.67 -2.03 -10.79
CA ASN A 240 -8.13 -0.80 -11.38
C ASN A 240 -8.94 -0.30 -12.58
N ASN A 241 -8.94 1.02 -12.80
CA ASN A 241 -9.58 1.63 -13.97
C ASN A 241 -8.63 2.55 -14.73
N HIS A 242 -7.91 2.00 -15.71
CA HIS A 242 -6.99 2.74 -16.57
C HIS A 242 -7.69 3.70 -17.55
N ALA A 243 -9.01 3.60 -17.72
CA ALA A 243 -9.80 4.44 -18.62
C ALA A 243 -10.35 5.70 -17.93
N LEU A 244 -9.91 6.02 -16.71
CA LEU A 244 -10.35 7.22 -16.01
C LEU A 244 -9.97 8.50 -16.78
N ILE A 245 -10.93 9.41 -16.90
CA ILE A 245 -10.74 10.74 -17.49
C ILE A 245 -11.51 11.72 -16.59
N ILE A 246 -10.78 12.50 -15.80
CA ILE A 246 -11.35 13.46 -14.84
C ILE A 246 -11.39 14.84 -15.51
N PRO A 247 -12.57 15.44 -15.71
CA PRO A 247 -12.70 16.75 -16.35
C PRO A 247 -12.05 17.87 -15.51
N PRO A 248 -11.61 18.97 -16.16
CA PRO A 248 -11.20 20.19 -15.48
C PRO A 248 -12.29 20.71 -14.54
N GLY A 249 -11.90 21.21 -13.36
CA GLY A 249 -12.79 21.89 -12.44
C GLY A 249 -13.79 21.01 -11.69
N ALA A 250 -13.87 19.70 -11.97
CA ALA A 250 -14.77 18.79 -11.28
C ALA A 250 -14.37 18.64 -9.81
N ASP A 251 -15.29 18.89 -8.88
CA ASP A 251 -15.02 18.88 -7.44
C ASP A 251 -15.39 17.55 -6.74
N ASP A 252 -16.17 16.69 -7.38
CA ASP A 252 -16.54 15.36 -6.85
C ASP A 252 -16.76 14.34 -7.99
N PHE A 253 -15.72 14.08 -8.77
CA PHE A 253 -15.79 13.18 -9.93
C PHE A 253 -15.67 11.71 -9.53
N ARG A 254 -16.67 10.89 -9.86
CA ARG A 254 -16.76 9.49 -9.47
C ARG A 254 -16.27 8.54 -10.57
N VAL A 255 -15.42 7.59 -10.21
CA VAL A 255 -14.93 6.50 -11.06
C VAL A 255 -15.16 5.17 -10.35
N GLU A 256 -15.54 4.12 -11.07
CA GLU A 256 -15.67 2.78 -10.50
C GLU A 256 -15.09 1.70 -11.40
N VAL A 257 -14.85 0.53 -10.82
CA VAL A 257 -14.57 -0.72 -11.52
C VAL A 257 -15.15 -1.90 -10.74
N GLN A 258 -15.54 -2.94 -11.45
CA GLN A 258 -16.08 -4.17 -10.86
C GLN A 258 -15.28 -5.37 -11.33
N GLY A 259 -15.18 -6.37 -10.46
CA GLY A 259 -14.58 -7.66 -10.75
C GLY A 259 -15.36 -8.79 -10.08
N THR A 260 -15.25 -10.00 -10.59
CA THR A 260 -15.90 -11.18 -9.99
C THR A 260 -14.81 -12.16 -9.59
N LEU A 261 -14.89 -12.69 -8.36
CA LEU A 261 -13.99 -13.75 -7.91
C LEU A 261 -14.41 -15.07 -8.57
N PRO A 262 -13.55 -15.74 -9.35
CA PRO A 262 -13.92 -16.98 -10.01
C PRO A 262 -13.80 -18.20 -9.08
N ASN A 263 -13.13 -18.06 -7.94
CA ASN A 263 -12.92 -19.11 -6.95
C ASN A 263 -13.27 -18.62 -5.55
N ASP A 264 -13.58 -19.56 -4.65
CA ASP A 264 -13.66 -19.28 -3.22
C ASP A 264 -12.32 -18.72 -2.72
N ALA A 265 -12.38 -17.64 -1.94
CA ALA A 265 -11.21 -17.00 -1.37
C ALA A 265 -11.54 -16.31 -0.05
N THR A 266 -10.60 -16.23 0.88
CA THR A 266 -10.78 -15.49 2.13
C THR A 266 -10.15 -14.11 2.00
N LEU A 267 -10.97 -13.06 1.99
CA LEU A 267 -10.51 -11.67 2.01
C LEU A 267 -9.82 -11.36 3.35
N LEU A 268 -8.63 -10.76 3.27
CA LEU A 268 -7.78 -10.46 4.42
C LEU A 268 -7.61 -8.96 4.65
N SER A 269 -7.38 -8.19 3.59
CA SER A 269 -7.03 -6.78 3.69
C SER A 269 -7.50 -6.01 2.45
N LEU A 270 -7.63 -4.70 2.62
CA LEU A 270 -7.96 -3.72 1.58
C LEU A 270 -6.94 -2.58 1.62
N PHE A 271 -6.50 -2.09 0.48
CA PHE A 271 -5.52 -1.00 0.38
C PHE A 271 -5.87 -0.08 -0.81
N PRO A 272 -6.62 1.01 -0.57
CA PRO A 272 -6.96 1.97 -1.61
C PRO A 272 -5.77 2.86 -1.97
N HIS A 273 -5.58 3.11 -3.26
CA HIS A 273 -4.52 3.99 -3.78
C HIS A 273 -5.05 4.93 -4.87
N MET A 274 -4.72 6.21 -4.72
CA MET A 274 -5.01 7.33 -5.63
C MET A 274 -3.91 8.40 -5.51
N HIS A 275 -3.84 9.35 -6.44
CA HIS A 275 -2.90 10.48 -6.36
C HIS A 275 -3.53 11.71 -5.68
N LEU A 276 -3.03 12.91 -5.99
CA LEU A 276 -3.30 14.16 -5.27
C LEU A 276 -4.76 14.59 -5.25
N ARG A 277 -5.59 14.09 -6.18
CA ARG A 277 -6.99 14.51 -6.31
C ARG A 277 -7.93 13.54 -5.61
N GLY A 278 -7.45 12.37 -5.17
CA GLY A 278 -8.25 11.41 -4.44
C GLY A 278 -8.91 12.01 -3.18
N LYS A 279 -10.23 11.89 -3.06
CA LYS A 279 -11.03 12.36 -1.92
C LYS A 279 -11.55 11.21 -1.07
N ARG A 280 -12.07 10.19 -1.73
CA ARG A 280 -12.78 9.06 -1.11
C ARG A 280 -12.56 7.80 -1.90
N PHE A 281 -12.54 6.68 -1.19
CA PHE A 281 -12.48 5.35 -1.81
C PHE A 281 -13.44 4.42 -1.10
N GLU A 282 -14.07 3.52 -1.84
CA GLU A 282 -15.02 2.55 -1.33
C GLU A 282 -14.82 1.18 -1.96
N TYR A 283 -14.97 0.13 -1.15
CA TYR A 283 -15.02 -1.27 -1.58
C TYR A 283 -16.35 -1.86 -1.17
N ASP A 284 -16.99 -2.54 -2.11
CA ASP A 284 -18.30 -3.16 -1.95
C ASP A 284 -18.31 -4.62 -2.39
N ILE A 285 -19.22 -5.39 -1.81
CA ILE A 285 -19.82 -6.56 -2.46
C ILE A 285 -21.13 -6.12 -3.11
N VAL A 286 -21.30 -6.45 -4.38
CA VAL A 286 -22.55 -6.25 -5.12
C VAL A 286 -23.28 -7.59 -5.22
N HIS A 287 -24.42 -7.69 -4.55
CA HIS A 287 -25.24 -8.91 -4.59
C HIS A 287 -26.03 -9.03 -5.89
N ASP A 288 -26.55 -10.23 -6.19
CA ASP A 288 -27.29 -10.49 -7.43
C ASP A 288 -28.62 -9.71 -7.53
N ASP A 289 -29.22 -9.36 -6.39
CA ASP A 289 -30.40 -8.47 -6.31
C ASP A 289 -30.03 -6.97 -6.46
N ARG A 290 -28.74 -6.67 -6.65
CA ARG A 290 -28.13 -5.34 -6.73
C ARG A 290 -28.07 -4.58 -5.40
N SER A 291 -28.39 -5.22 -4.28
CA SER A 291 -28.05 -4.67 -2.97
C SER A 291 -26.52 -4.62 -2.79
N VAL A 292 -26.06 -3.73 -1.92
CA VAL A 292 -24.64 -3.41 -1.73
C VAL A 292 -24.28 -3.60 -0.27
N GLU A 293 -23.26 -4.43 -0.01
CA GLU A 293 -22.59 -4.54 1.28
C GLU A 293 -21.26 -3.78 1.20
N VAL A 294 -21.13 -2.67 1.94
CA VAL A 294 -19.90 -1.87 1.98
C VAL A 294 -18.88 -2.55 2.89
N LEU A 295 -17.73 -2.91 2.33
CA LEU A 295 -16.61 -3.53 3.05
C LEU A 295 -15.70 -2.48 3.70
N LEU A 296 -15.47 -1.37 3.00
CA LEU A 296 -14.63 -0.27 3.45
C LEU A 296 -15.07 1.02 2.75
N ARG A 297 -15.15 2.11 3.51
CA ARG A 297 -15.26 3.47 2.97
C ARG A 297 -14.24 4.35 3.67
N VAL A 298 -13.46 5.11 2.90
CA VAL A 298 -12.43 6.00 3.45
C VAL A 298 -12.58 7.43 2.94
N ASN A 299 -12.29 8.40 3.82
CA ASN A 299 -11.96 9.78 3.42
C ASN A 299 -10.47 9.83 3.09
N TYR A 300 -10.13 9.58 1.83
CA TYR A 300 -8.75 9.37 1.39
C TYR A 300 -7.87 10.59 1.65
N HIS A 301 -6.63 10.34 2.04
CA HIS A 301 -5.61 11.36 2.23
C HIS A 301 -4.29 10.89 1.60
N PHE A 302 -3.80 11.61 0.58
CA PHE A 302 -2.65 11.19 -0.22
C PHE A 302 -1.37 10.92 0.59
N HIS A 303 -1.12 11.69 1.65
CA HIS A 303 0.04 11.49 2.52
C HIS A 303 -0.10 10.32 3.52
N TRP A 304 -1.29 9.71 3.62
CA TRP A 304 -1.57 8.61 4.54
C TRP A 304 -2.30 7.48 3.82
N GLN A 305 -1.52 6.67 3.12
CA GLN A 305 -2.02 5.51 2.38
C GLN A 305 -1.88 4.28 3.27
N LEU A 306 -3.01 3.85 3.84
CA LEU A 306 -3.04 2.84 4.89
C LEU A 306 -3.66 1.55 4.37
N SER A 307 -3.11 0.42 4.81
CA SER A 307 -3.75 -0.88 4.66
C SER A 307 -4.80 -1.08 5.74
N TYR A 308 -5.92 -1.68 5.38
CA TYR A 308 -7.05 -1.97 6.25
C TYR A 308 -7.16 -3.50 6.39
N ARG A 309 -6.59 -4.05 7.46
CA ARG A 309 -6.53 -5.50 7.71
C ARG A 309 -7.78 -5.93 8.47
N LEU A 310 -8.60 -6.79 7.90
CA LEU A 310 -9.84 -7.22 8.54
C LEU A 310 -9.53 -7.89 9.88
N ALA A 311 -10.25 -7.49 10.93
CA ALA A 311 -10.18 -8.13 12.24
C ALA A 311 -10.63 -9.60 12.15
N GLU A 312 -11.65 -9.83 11.32
CA GLU A 312 -12.16 -11.16 11.00
C GLU A 312 -12.04 -11.38 9.48
N PRO A 313 -11.13 -12.24 9.01
CA PRO A 313 -11.04 -12.60 7.60
C PRO A 313 -12.38 -13.09 7.04
N ARG A 314 -12.76 -12.62 5.86
CA ARG A 314 -14.09 -12.85 5.28
C ARG A 314 -14.02 -13.87 4.15
N LEU A 315 -14.69 -15.02 4.31
CA LEU A 315 -14.84 -15.96 3.21
C LEU A 315 -15.77 -15.38 2.12
N LEU A 316 -15.27 -15.32 0.90
CA LEU A 316 -15.99 -14.93 -0.30
C LEU A 316 -16.14 -16.16 -1.19
N LYS A 317 -17.35 -16.38 -1.69
CA LYS A 317 -17.65 -17.50 -2.59
C LYS A 317 -17.30 -17.16 -4.04
N ALA A 318 -16.97 -18.17 -4.83
CA ALA A 318 -16.92 -18.04 -6.28
C ALA A 318 -18.21 -17.37 -6.79
N GLY A 319 -18.07 -16.41 -7.72
CA GLY A 319 -19.16 -15.56 -8.20
C GLY A 319 -19.38 -14.27 -7.42
N THR A 320 -18.71 -14.06 -6.27
CA THR A 320 -18.80 -12.79 -5.52
C THR A 320 -18.33 -11.64 -6.41
N LYS A 321 -19.19 -10.63 -6.61
CA LYS A 321 -18.87 -9.41 -7.34
C LYS A 321 -18.36 -8.36 -6.37
N LEU A 322 -17.12 -7.93 -6.57
CA LEU A 322 -16.49 -6.84 -5.85
C LEU A 322 -16.52 -5.58 -6.71
N ARG A 323 -16.76 -4.43 -6.07
CA ARG A 323 -16.70 -3.12 -6.71
C ARG A 323 -15.77 -2.20 -5.92
N ALA A 324 -14.91 -1.50 -6.62
CA ALA A 324 -14.14 -0.38 -6.08
C ALA A 324 -14.67 0.92 -6.67
N ILE A 325 -14.76 1.97 -5.86
CA ILE A 325 -15.22 3.30 -6.26
C ILE A 325 -14.26 4.34 -5.73
N ALA A 326 -13.85 5.28 -6.57
CA ALA A 326 -13.01 6.41 -6.24
C ALA A 326 -13.72 7.72 -6.56
N TRP A 327 -13.45 8.75 -5.75
CA TRP A 327 -13.89 10.12 -5.99
C TRP A 327 -12.71 11.07 -6.03
N TYR A 328 -12.72 12.01 -6.97
CA TYR A 328 -11.63 12.95 -7.21
C TYR A 328 -12.09 14.42 -7.14
N ASP A 329 -11.23 15.29 -6.60
CA ASP A 329 -11.34 16.75 -6.62
C ASP A 329 -10.31 17.36 -7.56
N ASN A 330 -10.71 17.56 -8.82
CA ASN A 330 -9.96 18.33 -9.81
C ASN A 330 -10.38 19.82 -9.86
N SER A 331 -10.99 20.34 -8.78
CA SER A 331 -11.36 21.75 -8.70
C SER A 331 -10.22 22.61 -8.18
N LYS A 332 -10.38 23.93 -8.31
CA LYS A 332 -9.47 24.94 -7.75
C LYS A 332 -9.46 25.00 -6.21
N ASN A 333 -10.44 24.35 -5.56
CA ASN A 333 -10.58 24.38 -4.10
C ASN A 333 -9.77 23.25 -3.43
N ASN A 334 -9.30 22.26 -4.19
CA ASN A 334 -8.38 21.25 -3.68
C ASN A 334 -6.97 21.84 -3.55
N PRO A 335 -6.42 22.02 -2.33
CA PRO A 335 -5.09 22.60 -2.14
C PRO A 335 -3.96 21.72 -2.68
N HIS A 336 -4.23 20.44 -2.95
CA HIS A 336 -3.29 19.49 -3.52
C HIS A 336 -3.35 19.42 -5.04
N ASN A 337 -4.33 20.05 -5.69
CA ASN A 337 -4.46 19.98 -7.14
C ASN A 337 -3.41 20.87 -7.83
N PRO A 338 -2.46 20.29 -8.60
CA PRO A 338 -1.40 21.06 -9.23
C PRO A 338 -1.90 21.94 -10.38
N ASP A 339 -2.99 21.55 -11.05
CA ASP A 339 -3.56 22.30 -12.17
C ASP A 339 -5.05 21.94 -12.37
N PRO A 340 -5.99 22.77 -11.87
CA PRO A 340 -7.43 22.51 -11.97
C PRO A 340 -8.01 22.76 -13.38
N THR A 341 -7.21 23.28 -14.31
CA THR A 341 -7.67 23.62 -15.67
C THR A 341 -7.47 22.48 -16.67
N LYS A 342 -6.74 21.42 -16.27
CA LYS A 342 -6.43 20.28 -17.12
C LYS A 342 -7.38 19.12 -16.90
N THR A 343 -7.63 18.41 -17.99
CA THR A 343 -8.18 17.05 -17.94
C THR A 343 -7.09 16.14 -17.40
N VAL A 344 -7.44 15.26 -16.48
CA VAL A 344 -6.50 14.33 -15.83
C VAL A 344 -6.86 12.91 -16.25
N THR A 345 -5.86 12.11 -16.59
CA THR A 345 -6.01 10.71 -17.00
C THR A 345 -5.18 9.80 -16.12
N TRP A 346 -5.29 8.49 -16.32
CA TRP A 346 -4.37 7.54 -15.70
C TRP A 346 -2.92 7.89 -16.02
N GLY A 347 -2.05 7.84 -15.03
CA GLY A 347 -0.62 7.99 -15.20
C GLY A 347 0.15 7.74 -13.92
N ASP A 348 1.45 7.56 -14.03
CA ASP A 348 2.30 7.19 -12.88
C ASP A 348 2.66 8.40 -12.02
N GLN A 349 2.72 9.59 -12.63
CA GLN A 349 3.13 10.78 -11.91
C GLN A 349 2.08 11.19 -10.90
N THR A 350 2.54 11.72 -9.77
CA THR A 350 1.67 12.23 -8.70
C THR A 350 0.71 13.34 -9.21
N SER A 351 1.07 14.02 -10.31
CA SER A 351 0.26 15.04 -11.00
C SER A 351 -0.77 14.46 -11.98
N ASP A 352 -0.61 13.20 -12.41
CA ASP A 352 -1.64 12.39 -13.09
C ASP A 352 -2.63 11.83 -12.04
N GLU A 353 -3.37 10.77 -12.38
CA GLU A 353 -4.16 10.02 -11.39
C GLU A 353 -4.07 8.51 -11.52
N MET A 354 -4.44 7.84 -10.44
CA MET A 354 -4.66 6.39 -10.40
C MET A 354 -5.96 6.06 -9.67
N MET A 355 -6.55 4.95 -10.08
CA MET A 355 -7.58 4.25 -9.32
C MET A 355 -7.11 2.82 -9.11
N VAL A 356 -6.52 2.51 -7.95
CA VAL A 356 -6.17 1.12 -7.63
C VAL A 356 -6.78 0.73 -6.30
N GLY A 357 -7.66 -0.26 -6.37
CA GLY A 357 -8.15 -0.96 -5.19
C GLY A 357 -7.40 -2.26 -4.99
N PHE A 358 -6.31 -2.24 -4.19
CA PHE A 358 -5.59 -3.47 -3.83
C PHE A 358 -6.32 -4.23 -2.73
N PHE A 359 -6.27 -5.56 -2.77
CA PHE A 359 -6.79 -6.39 -1.69
C PHE A 359 -6.08 -7.74 -1.65
N ASP A 360 -5.81 -8.23 -0.44
CA ASP A 360 -5.24 -9.57 -0.26
C ASP A 360 -6.34 -10.60 -0.02
N VAL A 361 -6.18 -11.75 -0.67
CA VAL A 361 -6.99 -12.94 -0.42
C VAL A 361 -6.10 -14.15 -0.09
N ALA A 362 -6.59 -15.02 0.80
CA ALA A 362 -6.04 -16.34 1.03
C ALA A 362 -6.84 -17.40 0.25
N VAL A 363 -6.11 -18.26 -0.45
CA VAL A 363 -6.65 -19.37 -1.27
C VAL A 363 -5.91 -20.67 -0.92
N PRO A 364 -6.40 -21.87 -1.29
CA PRO A 364 -5.65 -23.10 -1.09
C PRO A 364 -4.22 -23.01 -1.65
N ALA A 365 -3.20 -23.51 -0.93
CA ALA A 365 -1.79 -23.30 -1.28
C ALA A 365 -1.40 -23.80 -2.69
N GLY A 366 -2.04 -24.88 -3.17
CA GLY A 366 -1.81 -25.43 -4.51
C GLY A 366 -2.50 -24.65 -5.65
N MET A 367 -3.22 -23.57 -5.34
CA MET A 367 -3.92 -22.76 -6.33
C MET A 367 -2.93 -21.88 -7.08
N ASP A 368 -2.83 -22.11 -8.39
CA ASP A 368 -2.06 -21.27 -9.29
C ASP A 368 -2.79 -19.94 -9.49
N LYS A 369 -2.09 -18.81 -9.31
CA LYS A 369 -2.64 -17.46 -9.53
C LYS A 369 -3.24 -17.32 -10.93
N TRP A 370 -2.61 -17.90 -11.95
CA TRP A 370 -3.13 -17.83 -13.33
C TRP A 370 -4.44 -18.60 -13.50
N LYS A 371 -4.65 -19.64 -12.70
CA LYS A 371 -5.92 -20.38 -12.63
C LYS A 371 -6.92 -19.75 -11.64
N PHE A 372 -6.44 -18.88 -10.75
CA PHE A 372 -7.29 -18.03 -9.93
C PHE A 372 -7.98 -16.94 -10.75
N PHE A 373 -7.49 -16.60 -11.94
CA PHE A 373 -8.10 -15.58 -12.79
C PHE A 373 -8.50 -16.15 -14.16
N GLU A 374 -9.77 -16.51 -14.33
CA GLU A 374 -10.36 -16.66 -15.66
C GLU A 374 -10.79 -15.28 -16.17
N ARG A 375 -9.91 -14.60 -16.92
CA ARG A 375 -10.33 -13.39 -17.65
C ARG A 375 -11.19 -13.82 -18.84
N ASN A 376 -12.50 -13.73 -18.70
CA ASN A 376 -13.39 -13.76 -19.87
C ASN A 376 -13.11 -12.53 -20.75
N GLY A 377 -12.38 -12.71 -21.86
CA GLY A 377 -12.39 -11.77 -23.00
C GLY A 377 -11.15 -10.94 -23.33
N GLY A 378 -9.94 -11.28 -22.88
CA GLY A 378 -8.70 -10.69 -23.42
C GLY A 378 -8.13 -11.54 -24.57
N PRO A 379 -7.56 -10.96 -25.64
CA PRO A 379 -7.03 -11.74 -26.76
C PRO A 379 -5.94 -12.67 -26.25
N GLN A 380 -6.11 -13.97 -26.48
CA GLN A 380 -4.98 -14.89 -26.42
C GLN A 380 -4.01 -14.45 -27.52
N SER A 381 -2.89 -13.87 -27.12
CA SER A 381 -1.76 -13.71 -28.03
C SER A 381 -1.21 -15.10 -28.36
N PRO A 382 -0.85 -15.33 -29.63
CA PRO A 382 -0.48 -16.65 -30.17
C PRO A 382 0.76 -17.29 -29.54
#